data_AF-A0A7S0W1L3-F1
#
_entry.id   AF-A0A7S0W1L3-F1
#
_cell.length_a   1.000
_cell.length_b   1.000
_cell.length_c   1.000
_cell.angle_alpha   90.00
_cell.angle_beta   90.00
_cell.angle_gamma   90.00
#
_symmetry.space_group_name_H-M   'P 1'
#
loop_
_entity.id
_entity.type
_entity.pdbx_description
1 polymer ?
#
loop_
_entity_poly.entity_id
_entity_poly.type
_entity_poly.pdbx_seq_one_letter_code
_entity_poly.pdbx_strand_id
1 'polypeptide(L)'
;MNMSDAELRQVLQTVLAGVSTRCDFVHGEALRPSGNTCLVQSGASYCATAGASDFHRASLNFYFPPNVSLAGRVWKSGCVEWHDDVSCLPSTIFLRAELAQQTDLKAALAIPLVRDSRVMAVCIFYKKNAQSPSPQLEQTTLSIANELWASCARTPMGSDMRFVMGDPKDVEQPLGKASVSKAWQRCQQSLDIEPEDRSEEELEKIIQYSKGVQFFKYITNNQRYDLCKSMTYTTLTRNQLVMQGNEGGVDNDEHCSSWHVVVSGRVDMCVRTSPEGRTYRMCSFKEGDTFASSYMKMFSTHAQISTHIEATTDAVCIVVHIPDEYRAEFRTCTRPLWYEELAQYFHMSIIQAAEALGMCMSAIKKICRRHGISRWPHRKLASVNKTISMLQSKISTAADDSSRGALMSEAVNVLTMKLRLTINPAYLVRDEAILQPAEAPAPGMSAPQSAPPAQSGGGGGPGAG
;
A
#
# COMPACT_ATOMS: atom_id res chain seq x y z
N MET A 1 5.44 28.66 14.86
CA MET A 1 5.65 28.69 13.39
C MET A 1 6.18 27.34 12.98
N ASN A 2 5.49 26.63 12.08
CA ASN A 2 5.91 25.30 11.60
C ASN A 2 7.31 25.35 10.98
N MET A 3 8.12 24.29 11.16
CA MET A 3 9.32 24.06 10.34
C MET A 3 8.91 24.08 8.87
N SER A 4 9.61 24.87 8.05
CA SER A 4 9.32 24.97 6.62
C SER A 4 9.72 23.69 5.88
N ASP A 5 9.07 23.42 4.74
CA ASP A 5 9.43 22.28 3.88
C ASP A 5 10.91 22.31 3.45
N ALA A 6 11.47 23.51 3.26
CA ALA A 6 12.87 23.70 2.89
C ALA A 6 13.83 23.30 4.03
N GLU A 7 13.53 23.71 5.27
CA GLU A 7 14.30 23.32 6.46
C GLU A 7 14.19 21.81 6.71
N LEU A 8 12.98 21.25 6.63
CA LEU A 8 12.76 19.81 6.78
C LEU A 8 13.59 19.02 5.77
N ARG A 9 13.56 19.41 4.49
CA ARG A 9 14.36 18.80 3.43
C ARG A 9 15.85 18.86 3.74
N GLN A 10 16.37 20.00 4.21
CA GLN A 10 17.79 20.16 4.51
C GLN A 10 18.25 19.26 5.68
N VAL A 11 17.44 19.15 6.73
CA VAL A 11 17.74 18.25 7.86
C VAL A 11 17.69 16.79 7.40
N LEU A 12 16.64 16.40 6.65
CA LEU A 12 16.51 15.05 6.09
C LEU A 12 17.70 14.71 5.18
N GLN A 13 18.15 15.64 4.35
CA GLN A 13 19.33 15.45 3.49
C GLN A 13 20.58 15.08 4.30
N THR A 14 20.78 15.77 5.44
CA THR A 14 21.91 15.52 6.34
C THR A 14 21.79 14.15 7.01
N VAL A 15 20.59 13.80 7.49
CA VAL A 15 20.30 12.50 8.09
C VAL A 15 20.53 11.37 7.08
N LEU A 16 19.98 11.48 5.87
CA LEU A 16 20.11 10.46 4.82
C LEU A 16 21.58 10.22 4.45
N ALA A 17 22.36 11.28 4.24
CA ALA A 17 23.77 11.15 3.91
C ALA A 17 24.59 10.52 5.06
N GLY A 18 24.36 10.98 6.29
CA GLY A 18 25.09 10.50 7.47
C GLY A 18 24.78 9.05 7.81
N VAL A 19 23.49 8.68 7.83
CA VAL A 19 23.07 7.29 8.02
C VAL A 19 23.60 6.41 6.89
N SER A 20 23.44 6.83 5.63
CA SER A 20 23.84 5.98 4.50
C SER A 20 25.34 5.69 4.49
N THR A 21 26.15 6.70 4.82
CA THR A 21 27.61 6.54 4.90
C THR A 21 28.04 5.65 6.08
N ARG A 22 27.40 5.79 7.24
CA ARG A 22 27.78 5.04 8.47
C ARG A 22 27.21 3.63 8.53
N CYS A 23 26.09 3.36 7.85
CA CYS A 23 25.40 2.07 7.84
C CYS A 23 25.53 1.31 6.51
N ASP A 24 26.34 1.79 5.58
CA ASP A 24 26.57 1.19 4.26
C ASP A 24 25.28 1.02 3.44
N PHE A 25 24.48 2.09 3.35
CA PHE A 25 23.36 2.17 2.41
C PHE A 25 23.82 2.88 1.14
N VAL A 26 23.45 2.35 -0.02
CA VAL A 26 23.83 2.90 -1.33
C VAL A 26 22.82 3.91 -1.86
N HIS A 27 21.59 3.87 -1.33
CA HIS A 27 20.56 4.86 -1.61
C HIS A 27 19.77 5.17 -0.33
N GLY A 28 19.43 6.45 -0.14
CA GLY A 28 18.48 6.90 0.87
C GLY A 28 17.52 7.90 0.24
N GLU A 29 16.25 7.84 0.59
CA GLU A 29 15.25 8.83 0.17
C GLU A 29 14.32 9.17 1.33
N ALA A 30 13.82 10.40 1.36
CA ALA A 30 12.80 10.79 2.32
C ALA A 30 11.51 11.16 1.59
N LEU A 31 10.43 10.54 2.02
CA LEU A 31 9.08 10.77 1.55
C LEU A 31 8.31 11.55 2.62
N ARG A 32 7.46 12.48 2.20
CA ARG A 32 6.63 13.28 3.10
C ARG A 32 5.14 13.12 2.76
N PRO A 33 4.24 13.24 3.75
CA PRO A 33 2.82 13.30 3.49
C PRO A 33 2.45 14.49 2.59
N SER A 34 1.68 14.21 1.55
CA SER A 34 0.91 15.21 0.80
C SER A 34 -0.55 15.09 1.27
N GLY A 35 -0.94 15.96 2.21
CA GLY A 35 -2.22 15.83 2.91
C GLY A 35 -2.35 14.51 3.67
N ASN A 36 -3.52 13.87 3.52
CA ASN A 36 -3.83 12.56 4.12
C ASN A 36 -4.02 11.46 3.06
N THR A 37 -3.60 11.71 1.81
CA THR A 37 -3.90 10.84 0.66
C THR A 37 -2.72 9.99 0.22
N CYS A 38 -1.50 10.52 0.26
CA CYS A 38 -0.30 9.82 -0.20
C CYS A 38 0.98 10.41 0.40
N LEU A 39 2.07 9.65 0.30
CA LEU A 39 3.43 10.14 0.40
C LEU A 39 3.97 10.53 -0.97
N VAL A 40 4.77 11.59 -1.00
CA VAL A 40 5.52 12.09 -2.16
C VAL A 40 6.98 12.34 -1.79
N GLN A 41 7.84 12.52 -2.78
CA GLN A 41 9.24 12.90 -2.52
C GLN A 41 9.34 14.22 -1.74
N SER A 42 10.19 14.24 -0.72
CA SER A 42 10.55 15.47 0.01
C SER A 42 11.61 16.30 -0.72
N GLY A 43 12.26 15.72 -1.73
CA GLY A 43 13.42 16.31 -2.41
C GLY A 43 14.75 16.05 -1.70
N ALA A 44 14.77 15.33 -0.58
CA ALA A 44 15.99 14.86 0.07
C ALA A 44 16.31 13.42 -0.34
N SER A 45 17.54 13.18 -0.79
CA SER A 45 18.02 11.86 -1.21
C SER A 45 19.54 11.73 -1.13
N TYR A 46 20.02 10.49 -1.03
CA TYR A 46 21.42 10.12 -1.08
C TYR A 46 21.59 9.01 -2.12
N CYS A 47 22.58 9.12 -3.00
CA CYS A 47 22.88 8.12 -4.02
C CYS A 47 24.40 7.91 -4.11
N ALA A 48 24.88 6.72 -3.75
CA ALA A 48 26.30 6.36 -3.82
C ALA A 48 26.69 5.70 -5.15
N THR A 49 25.71 5.27 -5.96
CA THR A 49 25.95 4.53 -7.21
C THR A 49 25.11 5.11 -8.35
N ALA A 50 25.50 4.81 -9.60
CA ALA A 50 24.71 5.17 -10.78
C ALA A 50 23.31 4.54 -10.73
N GLY A 51 23.20 3.27 -10.33
CA GLY A 51 21.92 2.59 -10.16
C GLY A 51 21.01 3.28 -9.13
N ALA A 52 21.57 3.69 -7.98
CA ALA A 52 20.83 4.47 -6.98
C ALA A 52 20.30 5.81 -7.55
N SER A 53 21.12 6.51 -8.34
CA SER A 53 20.72 7.75 -9.00
C SER A 53 19.60 7.54 -10.03
N ASP A 54 19.69 6.48 -10.83
CA ASP A 54 18.64 6.12 -11.78
C ASP A 54 17.33 5.72 -11.07
N PHE A 55 17.42 4.92 -10.01
CA PHE A 55 16.27 4.55 -9.19
C PHE A 55 15.59 5.78 -8.59
N HIS A 56 16.37 6.70 -8.02
CA HIS A 56 15.84 7.94 -7.45
C HIS A 56 15.11 8.78 -8.48
N ARG A 57 15.75 9.02 -9.64
CA ARG A 57 15.18 9.82 -10.74
C ARG A 57 13.87 9.22 -11.26
N ALA A 58 13.83 7.89 -11.42
CA ALA A 58 12.61 7.16 -11.78
C ALA A 58 11.51 7.33 -10.74
N SER A 59 11.92 7.28 -9.46
CA SER A 59 11.05 7.33 -8.28
C SER A 59 10.50 8.72 -7.98
N LEU A 60 10.99 9.78 -8.64
CA LEU A 60 10.58 11.16 -8.34
C LEU A 60 9.07 11.40 -8.45
N ASN A 61 8.43 10.69 -9.35
CA ASN A 61 7.01 10.82 -9.65
C ASN A 61 6.16 9.66 -9.08
N PHE A 62 6.68 8.90 -8.13
CA PHE A 62 5.91 7.88 -7.43
C PHE A 62 5.15 8.50 -6.26
N TYR A 63 3.93 8.01 -6.06
CA TYR A 63 3.04 8.37 -4.97
C TYR A 63 2.74 7.10 -4.19
N PHE A 64 2.80 7.17 -2.85
CA PHE A 64 2.54 6.02 -2.00
C PHE A 64 1.36 6.28 -1.07
N PRO A 65 0.14 5.81 -1.42
CA PRO A 65 -1.01 5.86 -0.53
C PRO A 65 -0.79 5.09 0.78
N PRO A 66 -1.65 5.31 1.79
CA PRO A 66 -1.62 4.51 3.01
C PRO A 66 -1.73 3.01 2.70
N ASN A 67 -0.95 2.18 3.39
CA ASN A 67 -0.83 0.73 3.23
C ASN A 67 -0.30 0.21 1.87
N VAL A 68 0.08 1.10 0.94
CA VAL A 68 0.61 0.69 -0.37
C VAL A 68 2.14 0.68 -0.34
N SER A 69 2.72 -0.47 -0.73
CA SER A 69 4.17 -0.70 -0.70
C SER A 69 4.79 -0.52 0.69
N LEU A 70 6.10 -0.67 0.78
CA LEU A 70 6.87 -0.44 2.00
C LEU A 70 6.62 0.96 2.60
N ALA A 71 6.67 1.99 1.77
CA ALA A 71 6.50 3.39 2.18
C ALA A 71 5.14 3.67 2.84
N GLY A 72 4.06 3.25 2.18
CA GLY A 72 2.69 3.51 2.63
C GLY A 72 2.30 2.72 3.87
N ARG A 73 2.85 1.51 4.03
CA ARG A 73 2.67 0.70 5.25
C ARG A 73 3.35 1.36 6.45
N VAL A 74 4.62 1.75 6.33
CA VAL A 74 5.33 2.48 7.40
C VAL A 74 4.64 3.80 7.74
N TRP A 75 4.12 4.51 6.72
CA TRP A 75 3.36 5.74 6.96
C TRP A 75 2.10 5.51 7.80
N LYS A 76 1.35 4.44 7.49
CA LYS A 76 0.10 4.13 8.18
C LYS A 76 0.35 3.57 9.58
N SER A 77 1.24 2.60 9.71
CA SER A 77 1.55 1.91 10.97
C SER A 77 2.37 2.79 11.91
N GLY A 78 3.21 3.68 11.37
CA GLY A 78 4.24 4.38 12.14
C GLY A 78 5.31 3.44 12.69
N CYS A 79 5.46 2.24 12.10
CA CYS A 79 6.44 1.23 12.49
C CYS A 79 7.49 1.02 11.42
N VAL A 80 8.71 0.67 11.85
CA VAL A 80 9.81 0.28 10.98
C VAL A 80 9.46 -1.00 10.22
N GLU A 81 9.87 -1.06 8.95
CA GLU A 81 9.68 -2.23 8.10
C GLU A 81 10.94 -2.51 7.27
N TRP A 82 11.30 -3.79 7.13
CA TRP A 82 12.51 -4.26 6.44
C TRP A 82 12.17 -5.23 5.31
N HIS A 83 12.81 -5.16 4.16
CA HIS A 83 12.72 -6.23 3.15
C HIS A 83 14.10 -6.71 2.77
N ASP A 84 14.24 -8.03 2.74
CA ASP A 84 15.52 -8.70 2.51
C ASP A 84 16.03 -8.43 1.09
N ASP A 85 15.14 -8.57 0.11
CA ASP A 85 15.42 -8.28 -1.30
C ASP A 85 14.15 -7.79 -2.00
N VAL A 86 14.04 -6.48 -2.18
CA VAL A 86 12.88 -5.87 -2.84
C VAL A 86 12.85 -6.09 -4.35
N SER A 87 13.95 -6.54 -4.96
CA SER A 87 14.05 -6.78 -6.39
C SER A 87 13.34 -8.07 -6.85
N CYS A 88 13.12 -8.99 -5.91
CA CYS A 88 12.47 -10.28 -6.15
C CYS A 88 11.00 -10.31 -5.70
N LEU A 89 10.49 -9.20 -5.17
CA LEU A 89 9.11 -9.13 -4.67
C LEU A 89 8.11 -8.82 -5.79
N PRO A 90 6.86 -9.32 -5.70
CA PRO A 90 5.79 -8.86 -6.56
C PRO A 90 5.48 -7.39 -6.29
N SER A 91 5.02 -6.69 -7.31
CA SER A 91 4.64 -5.27 -7.23
C SER A 91 3.48 -4.99 -6.26
N THR A 92 2.70 -6.03 -5.92
CA THR A 92 1.66 -5.99 -4.89
C THR A 92 2.24 -5.83 -3.47
N ILE A 93 3.47 -6.29 -3.22
CA ILE A 93 4.18 -6.11 -1.93
C ILE A 93 5.08 -4.88 -1.97
N PHE A 94 5.88 -4.75 -3.03
CA PHE A 94 6.81 -3.64 -3.22
C PHE A 94 6.66 -3.06 -4.63
N LEU A 95 6.03 -1.90 -4.69
CA LEU A 95 5.58 -1.30 -5.95
C LEU A 95 6.69 -1.07 -6.98
N ARG A 96 7.92 -0.82 -6.52
CA ARG A 96 9.07 -0.48 -7.37
C ARG A 96 10.01 -1.68 -7.60
N ALA A 97 9.53 -2.91 -7.44
CA ALA A 97 10.37 -4.10 -7.53
C ALA A 97 11.15 -4.20 -8.85
N GLU A 98 10.49 -4.01 -9.99
CA GLU A 98 11.16 -4.02 -11.30
C GLU A 98 12.22 -2.92 -11.43
N LEU A 99 11.98 -1.73 -10.86
CA LEU A 99 12.98 -0.65 -10.83
C LEU A 99 14.18 -1.04 -9.97
N ALA A 100 13.93 -1.57 -8.77
CA ALA A 100 14.98 -2.02 -7.86
C ALA A 100 15.82 -3.15 -8.49
N GLN A 101 15.16 -4.09 -9.19
CA GLN A 101 15.82 -5.15 -9.95
C GLN A 101 16.73 -4.60 -11.05
N GLN A 102 16.24 -3.65 -11.86
CA GLN A 102 17.10 -3.05 -12.89
C GLN A 102 18.25 -2.25 -12.28
N THR A 103 18.02 -1.58 -11.15
CA THR A 103 19.02 -0.67 -10.56
C THR A 103 19.92 -1.33 -9.50
N ASP A 104 19.82 -2.65 -9.34
CA ASP A 104 20.60 -3.46 -8.40
C ASP A 104 20.44 -3.00 -6.93
N LEU A 105 19.22 -2.63 -6.56
CA LEU A 105 18.82 -2.36 -5.18
C LEU A 105 18.05 -3.56 -4.63
N LYS A 106 18.47 -4.05 -3.46
CA LYS A 106 17.94 -5.27 -2.85
C LYS A 106 17.35 -4.98 -1.48
N ALA A 107 18.13 -5.06 -0.40
CA ALA A 107 17.55 -4.86 0.93
C ALA A 107 17.04 -3.43 1.11
N ALA A 108 15.92 -3.25 1.80
CA ALA A 108 15.31 -1.94 2.05
C ALA A 108 14.82 -1.81 3.49
N LEU A 109 15.21 -0.73 4.17
CA LEU A 109 14.76 -0.35 5.50
C LEU A 109 13.97 0.95 5.42
N ALA A 110 12.72 0.94 5.84
CA ALA A 110 11.91 2.15 5.98
C ALA A 110 11.70 2.51 7.46
N ILE A 111 12.01 3.75 7.82
CA ILE A 111 11.88 4.28 9.18
C ILE A 111 10.98 5.53 9.21
N PRO A 112 10.03 5.63 10.15
CA PRO A 112 9.16 6.80 10.28
C PRO A 112 9.79 7.88 11.16
N LEU A 113 9.68 9.14 10.71
CA LEU A 113 9.89 10.34 11.53
C LEU A 113 8.54 10.77 12.11
N VAL A 114 8.42 10.86 13.42
CA VAL A 114 7.14 11.06 14.12
C VAL A 114 7.18 12.30 15.01
N ARG A 115 6.04 13.00 15.08
CA ARG A 115 5.71 14.04 16.08
C ARG A 115 4.26 13.89 16.50
N ASP A 116 3.98 13.93 17.81
CA ASP A 116 2.63 13.82 18.38
C ASP A 116 1.84 12.63 17.81
N SER A 117 2.50 11.45 17.70
CA SER A 117 1.92 10.24 17.11
C SER A 117 1.51 10.37 15.63
N ARG A 118 1.91 11.43 14.92
CA ARG A 118 1.74 11.61 13.48
C ARG A 118 3.07 11.40 12.76
N VAL A 119 3.05 10.61 11.69
CA VAL A 119 4.22 10.43 10.83
C VAL A 119 4.38 11.68 9.95
N MET A 120 5.52 12.34 10.09
CA MET A 120 5.90 13.57 9.39
C MET A 120 6.72 13.29 8.13
N ALA A 121 7.49 12.21 8.12
CA ALA A 121 8.21 11.70 6.95
C ALA A 121 8.47 10.19 7.09
N VAL A 122 8.75 9.51 5.99
CA VAL A 122 9.26 8.15 5.95
C VAL A 122 10.58 8.16 5.19
N CYS A 123 11.66 7.78 5.86
CA CYS A 123 12.98 7.61 5.24
C CYS A 123 13.17 6.16 4.84
N ILE A 124 13.56 5.91 3.60
CA ILE A 124 13.83 4.57 3.08
C ILE A 124 15.29 4.49 2.67
N PHE A 125 15.97 3.46 3.16
CA PHE A 125 17.37 3.19 2.91
C PHE A 125 17.52 1.86 2.19
N TYR A 126 18.38 1.80 1.16
CA TYR A 126 18.58 0.62 0.35
C TYR A 126 20.04 0.16 0.37
N LYS A 127 20.21 -1.16 0.36
CA LYS A 127 21.51 -1.80 0.13
C LYS A 127 21.54 -2.45 -1.25
N LYS A 128 22.75 -2.62 -1.76
CA LYS A 128 23.02 -3.34 -3.02
C LYS A 128 22.82 -4.85 -2.86
N ASN A 129 23.12 -5.39 -1.69
CA ASN A 129 23.00 -6.82 -1.41
C ASN A 129 21.70 -7.14 -0.67
N ALA A 130 21.18 -8.33 -0.90
CA ALA A 130 20.11 -8.86 -0.08
C ALA A 130 20.64 -9.08 1.34
N GLN A 131 19.83 -8.76 2.34
CA GLN A 131 20.23 -8.85 3.74
C GLN A 131 19.00 -9.02 4.63
N SER A 132 18.99 -10.03 5.48
CA SER A 132 17.91 -10.26 6.45
C SER A 132 17.87 -9.18 7.54
N PRO A 133 16.72 -8.97 8.19
CA PRO A 133 16.55 -7.91 9.19
C PRO A 133 17.53 -8.10 10.35
N SER A 134 18.30 -7.07 10.68
CA SER A 134 19.17 -7.06 11.85
C SER A 134 18.66 -6.03 12.86
N PRO A 135 18.18 -6.45 14.05
CA PRO A 135 17.77 -5.53 15.10
C PRO A 135 18.85 -4.51 15.46
N GLN A 136 20.13 -4.95 15.45
CA GLN A 136 21.27 -4.08 15.73
C GLN A 136 21.45 -3.00 14.65
N LEU A 137 21.31 -3.35 13.37
CA LEU A 137 21.41 -2.38 12.27
C LEU A 137 20.24 -1.38 12.29
N GLU A 138 19.02 -1.84 12.58
CA GLU A 138 17.85 -0.98 12.75
C GLU A 138 18.07 0.02 13.90
N GLN A 139 18.46 -0.47 15.07
CA GLN A 139 18.74 0.35 16.25
C GLN A 139 19.87 1.35 16.02
N THR A 140 20.97 0.90 15.39
CA THR A 140 22.10 1.76 15.03
C THR A 140 21.68 2.85 14.05
N THR A 141 20.91 2.48 13.03
CA THR A 141 20.36 3.41 12.04
C THR A 141 19.49 4.48 12.70
N LEU A 142 18.60 4.08 13.61
CA LEU A 142 17.77 5.03 14.35
C LEU A 142 18.58 5.92 15.28
N SER A 143 19.56 5.37 15.99
CA SER A 143 20.43 6.14 16.89
C SER A 143 21.17 7.23 16.14
N ILE A 144 21.78 6.89 15.01
CA ILE A 144 22.48 7.84 14.14
C ILE A 144 21.51 8.86 13.56
N ALA A 145 20.34 8.42 13.08
CA ALA A 145 19.33 9.32 12.53
C ALA A 145 18.86 10.36 13.55
N ASN A 146 18.62 9.94 14.80
CA ASN A 146 18.20 10.83 15.89
C ASN A 146 19.33 11.75 16.38
N GLU A 147 20.58 11.26 16.46
CA GLU A 147 21.76 12.09 16.77
C GLU A 147 21.90 13.24 15.74
N LEU A 148 21.88 12.88 14.45
CA LEU A 148 22.00 13.85 13.36
C LEU A 148 20.81 14.82 13.35
N TRP A 149 19.59 14.29 13.53
CA TRP A 149 18.39 15.11 13.61
C TRP A 149 18.49 16.16 14.72
N ALA A 150 18.84 15.75 15.95
CA ALA A 150 18.97 16.65 17.09
C ALA A 150 20.06 17.72 16.88
N SER A 151 21.15 17.38 16.18
CA SER A 151 22.24 18.33 15.88
C SER A 151 21.84 19.44 14.89
N CYS A 152 20.90 19.15 13.99
CA CYS A 152 20.51 20.04 12.89
C CYS A 152 19.17 20.75 13.14
N ALA A 153 18.21 20.10 13.80
CA ALA A 153 16.86 20.59 14.01
C ALA A 153 16.75 21.49 15.26
N ARG A 154 17.50 22.60 15.27
CA ARG A 154 17.62 23.54 16.41
C ARG A 154 16.35 24.36 16.72
N THR A 155 15.27 24.18 15.97
CA THR A 155 13.99 24.84 16.26
C THR A 155 13.20 24.04 17.30
N PRO A 156 12.43 24.68 18.21
CA PRO A 156 11.63 23.98 19.21
C PRO A 156 10.66 22.94 18.64
N MET A 157 10.19 23.14 17.40
CA MET A 157 9.33 22.15 16.73
C MET A 157 10.09 21.02 16.05
N GLY A 158 11.37 21.25 15.73
CA GLY A 158 12.29 20.22 15.26
C GLY A 158 12.70 19.27 16.38
N SER A 159 12.89 19.78 17.61
CA SER A 159 13.25 18.96 18.77
C SER A 159 12.17 17.93 19.18
N ASP A 160 10.91 18.16 18.83
CA ASP A 160 9.79 17.26 19.13
C ASP A 160 9.65 16.11 18.11
N MET A 161 10.37 16.17 16.99
CA MET A 161 10.40 15.13 15.97
C MET A 161 11.48 14.11 16.28
N ARG A 162 11.17 12.82 16.11
CA ARG A 162 12.14 11.73 16.29
C ARG A 162 11.84 10.55 15.38
N PHE A 163 12.89 9.87 14.94
CA PHE A 163 12.79 8.56 14.33
C PHE A 163 12.49 7.53 15.40
N VAL A 164 11.51 6.66 15.13
CA VAL A 164 11.05 5.65 16.09
C VAL A 164 11.02 4.28 15.45
N MET A 165 11.22 3.23 16.25
CA MET A 165 10.92 1.87 15.80
C MET A 165 9.43 1.71 15.52
N GLY A 166 8.62 2.54 16.19
CA GLY A 166 7.18 2.44 16.25
C GLY A 166 6.74 1.42 17.29
N ASP A 167 5.49 1.58 17.71
CA ASP A 167 4.69 0.53 18.32
C ASP A 167 3.50 0.33 17.37
N PRO A 168 3.05 -0.89 17.07
CA PRO A 168 1.96 -1.10 16.12
C PRO A 168 0.71 -0.33 16.57
N LYS A 169 0.44 0.83 15.95
CA LYS A 169 -0.70 1.69 16.31
C LYS A 169 -2.05 0.98 16.16
N ASP A 170 -2.09 -0.10 15.39
CA ASP A 170 -3.24 -0.96 15.16
C ASP A 170 -3.31 -2.18 16.11
N VAL A 171 -2.44 -2.29 17.13
CA VAL A 171 -2.49 -3.37 18.14
C VAL A 171 -3.21 -2.96 19.43
N GLU A 172 -3.40 -1.65 19.68
CA GLU A 172 -3.71 -1.17 21.05
C GLU A 172 -4.94 -0.27 21.21
N GLN A 173 -5.83 -0.15 20.23
CA GLN A 173 -7.19 0.25 20.58
C GLN A 173 -7.96 -1.02 20.92
N PRO A 174 -8.17 -1.36 22.22
CA PRO A 174 -9.17 -2.36 22.54
C PRO A 174 -10.46 -1.91 21.87
N LEU A 175 -10.92 -2.67 20.88
CA LEU A 175 -12.29 -2.58 20.43
C LEU A 175 -13.11 -2.76 21.71
N GLY A 176 -13.64 -1.65 22.25
CA GLY A 176 -14.46 -1.70 23.45
C GLY A 176 -15.48 -2.80 23.27
N LYS A 177 -15.66 -3.68 24.27
CA LYS A 177 -16.47 -4.91 24.19
C LYS A 177 -17.60 -4.72 23.18
N ALA A 178 -17.44 -5.29 21.99
CA ALA A 178 -18.40 -5.07 20.92
C ALA A 178 -19.76 -5.54 21.45
N SER A 179 -20.70 -4.60 21.61
CA SER A 179 -22.07 -4.93 21.94
C SER A 179 -22.63 -5.69 20.75
N VAL A 180 -22.56 -7.01 20.82
CA VAL A 180 -23.04 -7.89 19.76
C VAL A 180 -24.52 -7.58 19.49
N SER A 181 -24.86 -7.24 18.25
CA SER A 181 -26.22 -6.78 17.94
C SER A 181 -27.26 -7.85 18.25
N LYS A 182 -28.46 -7.46 18.72
CA LYS A 182 -29.57 -8.40 18.92
C LYS A 182 -29.95 -9.14 17.63
N ALA A 183 -29.72 -8.51 16.47
CA ALA A 183 -29.94 -9.13 15.17
C ALA A 183 -28.94 -10.28 14.93
N TRP A 184 -27.66 -10.08 15.24
CA TRP A 184 -26.66 -11.15 15.19
C TRP A 184 -26.97 -12.25 16.19
N GLN A 185 -27.33 -11.95 17.44
CA GLN A 185 -27.62 -12.98 18.44
C GLN A 185 -28.71 -13.96 17.99
N ARG A 186 -29.76 -13.45 17.33
CA ARG A 186 -30.82 -14.28 16.74
C ARG A 186 -30.29 -15.13 15.58
N CYS A 187 -29.50 -14.54 14.69
CA CYS A 187 -28.86 -15.25 13.59
C CYS A 187 -27.91 -16.35 14.10
N GLN A 188 -27.14 -16.06 15.15
CA GLN A 188 -26.18 -16.97 15.76
C GLN A 188 -26.88 -18.20 16.32
N GLN A 189 -28.00 -18.03 17.03
CA GLN A 189 -28.80 -19.16 17.53
C GLN A 189 -29.25 -20.10 16.40
N SER A 190 -29.61 -19.54 15.24
CA SER A 190 -29.97 -20.32 14.05
C SER A 190 -28.75 -20.98 13.39
N LEU A 191 -27.59 -20.33 13.43
CA LEU A 191 -26.33 -20.85 12.89
C LEU A 191 -25.66 -21.90 13.79
N ASP A 192 -26.00 -21.95 15.08
CA ASP A 192 -25.59 -23.00 16.03
C ASP A 192 -26.21 -24.38 15.69
N ILE A 193 -27.25 -24.40 14.86
CA ILE A 193 -27.86 -25.61 14.32
C ILE A 193 -27.13 -25.99 13.03
N GLU A 194 -26.77 -27.27 12.92
CA GLU A 194 -26.13 -27.83 11.72
C GLU A 194 -26.97 -27.54 10.47
N PRO A 195 -26.35 -27.19 9.32
CA PRO A 195 -27.08 -26.80 8.09
C PRO A 195 -28.18 -27.77 7.64
N GLU A 196 -28.00 -29.07 7.86
CA GLU A 196 -28.95 -30.12 7.47
C GLU A 196 -30.19 -30.19 8.37
N ASP A 197 -30.09 -29.71 9.62
CA ASP A 197 -31.14 -29.79 10.64
C ASP A 197 -31.94 -28.49 10.81
N ARG A 198 -31.63 -27.45 10.02
CA ARG A 198 -32.30 -26.14 10.13
C ARG A 198 -33.73 -26.19 9.63
N SER A 199 -34.65 -25.68 10.43
CA SER A 199 -36.03 -25.44 9.99
C SER A 199 -36.12 -24.18 9.11
N GLU A 200 -37.25 -24.04 8.40
CA GLU A 200 -37.57 -22.83 7.62
C GLU A 200 -37.59 -21.56 8.48
N GLU A 201 -38.01 -21.66 9.76
CA GLU A 201 -38.01 -20.51 10.68
C GLU A 201 -36.59 -20.05 11.01
N GLU A 202 -35.68 -21.00 11.24
CA GLU A 202 -34.27 -20.70 11.50
C GLU A 202 -33.58 -20.13 10.27
N LEU A 203 -33.88 -20.68 9.08
CA LEU A 203 -33.36 -20.16 7.82
C LEU A 203 -33.83 -18.72 7.55
N GLU A 204 -35.09 -18.38 7.82
CA GLU A 204 -35.60 -17.01 7.65
C GLU A 204 -34.87 -16.01 8.57
N LYS A 205 -34.48 -16.41 9.79
CA LYS A 205 -33.69 -15.56 10.70
C LYS A 205 -32.30 -15.26 10.11
N ILE A 206 -31.64 -16.24 9.52
CA ILE A 206 -30.34 -16.08 8.84
C ILE A 206 -30.51 -15.17 7.61
N ILE A 207 -31.53 -15.43 6.78
CA ILE A 207 -31.84 -14.62 5.60
C ILE A 207 -32.12 -13.17 5.99
N GLN A 208 -32.89 -12.94 7.06
CA GLN A 208 -33.20 -11.60 7.54
C GLN A 208 -31.94 -10.85 8.00
N TYR A 209 -31.01 -11.52 8.67
CA TYR A 209 -29.71 -10.94 9.01
C TYR A 209 -28.89 -10.60 7.75
N SER A 210 -28.83 -11.51 6.78
CA SER A 210 -28.05 -11.33 5.54
C SER A 210 -28.47 -10.11 4.72
N LYS A 211 -29.74 -9.69 4.78
CA LYS A 211 -30.25 -8.46 4.12
C LYS A 211 -29.53 -7.18 4.58
N GLY A 212 -29.02 -7.15 5.83
CA GLY A 212 -28.27 -6.04 6.38
C GLY A 212 -26.77 -6.06 6.07
N VAL A 213 -26.27 -7.18 5.54
CA VAL A 213 -24.84 -7.40 5.32
C VAL A 213 -24.46 -6.98 3.90
N GLN A 214 -23.44 -6.12 3.76
CA GLN A 214 -23.04 -5.54 2.46
C GLN A 214 -22.67 -6.59 1.42
N PHE A 215 -22.13 -7.74 1.85
CA PHE A 215 -21.80 -8.86 0.98
C PHE A 215 -23.01 -9.38 0.17
N PHE A 216 -24.22 -9.41 0.74
CA PHE A 216 -25.43 -9.92 0.07
C PHE A 216 -26.22 -8.84 -0.68
N LYS A 217 -25.70 -7.62 -0.78
CA LYS A 217 -26.43 -6.45 -1.30
C LYS A 217 -26.95 -6.65 -2.73
N TYR A 218 -26.19 -7.33 -3.58
CA TYR A 218 -26.56 -7.57 -4.99
C TYR A 218 -26.85 -9.03 -5.30
N ILE A 219 -26.97 -9.88 -4.28
CA ILE A 219 -27.33 -11.29 -4.42
C ILE A 219 -28.86 -11.38 -4.51
N THR A 220 -29.36 -12.15 -5.48
CA THR A 220 -30.81 -12.36 -5.65
C THR A 220 -31.41 -13.11 -4.47
N ASN A 221 -32.74 -13.07 -4.29
CA ASN A 221 -33.36 -13.76 -3.15
C ASN A 221 -33.15 -15.28 -3.20
N ASN A 222 -33.23 -15.90 -4.39
CA ASN A 222 -33.01 -17.35 -4.54
C ASN A 222 -31.55 -17.71 -4.21
N GLN A 223 -30.58 -16.99 -4.78
CA GLN A 223 -29.16 -17.21 -4.45
C GLN A 223 -28.88 -16.96 -2.97
N ARG A 224 -29.48 -15.93 -2.36
CA ARG A 224 -29.33 -15.66 -0.93
C ARG A 224 -29.88 -16.80 -0.10
N TYR A 225 -31.03 -17.35 -0.46
CA TYR A 225 -31.61 -18.50 0.21
C TYR A 225 -30.64 -19.69 0.18
N ASP A 226 -30.14 -20.04 -1.00
CA ASP A 226 -29.19 -21.16 -1.17
C ASP A 226 -27.89 -20.96 -0.38
N LEU A 227 -27.34 -19.75 -0.40
CA LEU A 227 -26.16 -19.42 0.39
C LEU A 227 -26.43 -19.49 1.89
N CYS A 228 -27.57 -18.97 2.37
CA CYS A 228 -27.92 -18.96 3.79
C CYS A 228 -28.15 -20.37 4.34
N LYS A 229 -28.63 -21.27 3.48
CA LYS A 229 -28.85 -22.67 3.84
C LYS A 229 -27.57 -23.36 4.31
N SER A 230 -26.44 -23.11 3.64
CA SER A 230 -25.14 -23.72 3.93
C SER A 230 -24.21 -22.87 4.82
N MET A 231 -24.65 -21.66 5.23
CA MET A 231 -23.81 -20.78 6.06
C MET A 231 -23.46 -21.42 7.40
N THR A 232 -22.24 -21.17 7.86
CA THR A 232 -21.80 -21.46 9.22
C THR A 232 -21.12 -20.23 9.80
N TYR A 233 -20.62 -20.31 11.02
CA TYR A 233 -19.79 -19.26 11.58
C TYR A 233 -18.65 -19.86 12.39
N THR A 234 -17.61 -19.06 12.60
CA THR A 234 -16.46 -19.41 13.42
C THR A 234 -16.15 -18.30 14.41
N THR A 235 -15.72 -18.70 15.61
CA THR A 235 -15.20 -17.79 16.63
C THR A 235 -13.69 -17.97 16.70
N LEU A 236 -12.98 -16.87 16.58
CA LEU A 236 -11.53 -16.82 16.52
C LEU A 236 -11.01 -16.13 17.77
N THR A 237 -9.98 -16.69 18.35
CA THR A 237 -9.22 -16.07 19.44
C THR A 237 -8.09 -15.21 18.88
N ARG A 238 -7.64 -14.21 19.64
CA ARG A 238 -6.49 -13.39 19.24
C ARG A 238 -5.26 -14.25 18.86
N ASN A 239 -4.63 -13.88 17.76
CA ASN A 239 -3.51 -14.54 17.07
C ASN A 239 -3.83 -15.93 16.51
N GLN A 240 -5.10 -16.33 16.44
CA GLN A 240 -5.49 -17.59 15.81
C GLN A 240 -5.35 -17.48 14.28
N LEU A 241 -4.65 -18.44 13.69
CA LEU A 241 -4.54 -18.61 12.25
C LEU A 241 -5.91 -19.02 11.67
N VAL A 242 -6.37 -18.27 10.66
CA VAL A 242 -7.66 -18.51 9.97
C VAL A 242 -7.45 -19.24 8.66
N MET A 243 -6.47 -18.80 7.87
CA MET A 243 -6.10 -19.41 6.59
C MET A 243 -4.59 -19.29 6.39
N GLN A 244 -4.00 -20.23 5.67
CA GLN A 244 -2.61 -20.19 5.25
C GLN A 244 -2.55 -20.42 3.73
N GLY A 245 -1.78 -19.60 3.01
CA GLY A 245 -1.44 -19.85 1.63
C GLY A 245 -0.36 -20.92 1.57
N ASN A 246 -0.60 -22.02 0.86
CA ASN A 246 0.29 -23.19 0.80
C ASN A 246 1.77 -22.83 0.66
N GLU A 247 2.58 -23.37 1.57
CA GLU A 247 3.98 -23.69 1.30
C GLU A 247 4.00 -24.89 0.33
N GLY A 248 4.22 -24.64 -0.96
CA GLY A 248 4.50 -25.70 -1.93
C GLY A 248 3.36 -26.70 -2.14
N GLY A 249 2.32 -26.31 -2.86
CA GLY A 249 1.31 -27.25 -3.31
C GLY A 249 0.36 -26.60 -4.27
N VAL A 250 0.33 -27.11 -5.50
CA VAL A 250 -0.72 -26.90 -6.48
C VAL A 250 -2.01 -27.44 -5.87
N ASP A 251 -2.64 -26.69 -4.97
CA ASP A 251 -4.03 -26.95 -4.64
C ASP A 251 -4.85 -26.47 -5.83
N ASN A 252 -5.39 -27.46 -6.53
CA ASN A 252 -6.37 -27.39 -7.61
C ASN A 252 -7.67 -26.67 -7.23
N ASP A 253 -7.69 -25.87 -6.15
CA ASP A 253 -8.80 -24.96 -5.89
C ASP A 253 -8.60 -23.72 -6.77
N GLU A 254 -8.74 -23.93 -8.09
CA GLU A 254 -8.76 -22.88 -9.12
C GLU A 254 -9.74 -21.75 -8.72
N HIS A 255 -10.71 -22.02 -7.84
CA HIS A 255 -11.74 -21.08 -7.45
C HIS A 255 -12.00 -21.10 -5.93
N CYS A 256 -11.82 -19.96 -5.26
CA CYS A 256 -12.11 -19.81 -3.84
C CYS A 256 -13.59 -20.15 -3.53
N SER A 257 -13.80 -21.27 -2.86
CA SER A 257 -15.13 -21.81 -2.54
C SER A 257 -15.72 -21.27 -1.23
N SER A 258 -14.93 -20.62 -0.37
CA SER A 258 -15.38 -20.15 0.95
C SER A 258 -14.99 -18.70 1.22
N TRP A 259 -15.99 -17.89 1.55
CA TRP A 259 -15.85 -16.48 1.91
C TRP A 259 -16.17 -16.25 3.37
N HIS A 260 -15.45 -15.32 3.99
CA HIS A 260 -15.64 -14.96 5.38
C HIS A 260 -16.17 -13.54 5.46
N VAL A 261 -17.22 -13.33 6.26
CA VAL A 261 -17.76 -12.01 6.59
C VAL A 261 -17.45 -11.72 8.05
N VAL A 262 -16.68 -10.68 8.33
CA VAL A 262 -16.35 -10.28 9.70
C VAL A 262 -17.59 -9.69 10.35
N VAL A 263 -18.09 -10.33 11.41
CA VAL A 263 -19.21 -9.85 12.22
C VAL A 263 -18.72 -8.98 13.36
N SER A 264 -17.62 -9.36 13.99
CA SER A 264 -16.99 -8.59 15.05
C SER A 264 -15.49 -8.88 15.12
N GLY A 265 -14.75 -7.99 15.74
CA GLY A 265 -13.30 -8.09 15.86
C GLY A 265 -12.55 -7.62 14.62
N ARG A 266 -11.31 -8.05 14.51
CA ARG A 266 -10.40 -7.73 13.41
C ARG A 266 -9.61 -8.96 13.00
N VAL A 267 -9.51 -9.15 11.69
CA VAL A 267 -8.68 -10.18 11.05
C VAL A 267 -7.74 -9.48 10.09
N ASP A 268 -6.49 -9.89 10.04
CA ASP A 268 -5.47 -9.29 9.19
C ASP A 268 -4.90 -10.32 8.21
N MET A 269 -4.60 -9.88 6.99
CA MET A 269 -3.81 -10.66 6.05
C MET A 269 -2.35 -10.25 6.16
N CYS A 270 -1.51 -11.25 6.33
CA CYS A 270 -0.11 -11.15 6.64
C CYS A 270 0.71 -11.83 5.55
N VAL A 271 1.89 -11.27 5.28
CA VAL A 271 2.82 -11.77 4.27
C VAL A 271 4.22 -11.82 4.87
N ARG A 272 4.92 -12.93 4.66
CA ARG A 272 6.34 -13.08 4.96
C ARG A 272 7.10 -13.22 3.66
N THR A 273 8.12 -12.40 3.46
CA THR A 273 8.82 -12.28 2.17
C THR A 273 10.03 -13.22 2.03
N SER A 274 10.46 -13.84 3.11
CA SER A 274 11.49 -14.89 3.16
C SER A 274 11.22 -15.83 4.34
N PRO A 275 11.69 -17.09 4.34
CA PRO A 275 11.44 -18.04 5.45
C PRO A 275 11.86 -17.52 6.83
N GLU A 276 12.99 -16.80 6.89
CA GLU A 276 13.55 -16.18 8.09
C GLU A 276 13.15 -14.70 8.26
N GLY A 277 12.36 -14.16 7.31
CA GLY A 277 11.93 -12.77 7.30
C GLY A 277 10.82 -12.49 8.30
N ARG A 278 10.59 -11.20 8.57
CA ARG A 278 9.45 -10.79 9.41
C ARG A 278 8.14 -10.89 8.62
N THR A 279 7.07 -11.09 9.36
CA THR A 279 5.71 -11.04 8.83
C THR A 279 5.20 -9.61 8.84
N TYR A 280 4.62 -9.18 7.72
CA TYR A 280 4.09 -7.84 7.51
C TYR A 280 2.59 -7.89 7.23
N ARG A 281 1.86 -6.99 7.89
CA ARG A 281 0.42 -6.81 7.65
C ARG A 281 0.20 -6.07 6.34
N MET A 282 -0.52 -6.71 5.42
CA MET A 282 -0.87 -6.11 4.12
C MET A 282 -2.21 -5.37 4.18
N CYS A 283 -3.20 -5.96 4.84
CA CYS A 283 -4.52 -5.38 4.98
C CYS A 283 -5.24 -5.89 6.24
N SER A 284 -6.28 -5.16 6.64
CA SER A 284 -7.12 -5.45 7.79
C SER A 284 -8.58 -5.53 7.37
N PHE A 285 -9.28 -6.52 7.90
CA PHE A 285 -10.71 -6.73 7.74
C PHE A 285 -11.37 -6.52 9.10
N LYS A 286 -12.32 -5.59 9.16
CA LYS A 286 -13.13 -5.27 10.36
C LYS A 286 -14.59 -5.61 10.10
N GLU A 287 -15.44 -5.40 11.10
CA GLU A 287 -16.89 -5.61 10.99
C GLU A 287 -17.47 -5.09 9.65
N GLY A 288 -18.14 -5.99 8.93
CA GLY A 288 -18.75 -5.76 7.63
C GLY A 288 -17.83 -6.02 6.43
N ASP A 289 -16.51 -6.11 6.63
CA ASP A 289 -15.57 -6.48 5.58
C ASP A 289 -15.60 -8.00 5.32
N THR A 290 -15.14 -8.37 4.14
CA THR A 290 -15.07 -9.77 3.73
C THR A 290 -13.67 -10.15 3.26
N PHE A 291 -13.29 -11.39 3.51
CA PHE A 291 -12.02 -11.94 3.04
C PHE A 291 -12.18 -13.37 2.56
N ALA A 292 -11.19 -13.81 1.79
CA ALA A 292 -11.18 -15.10 1.10
C ALA A 292 -9.73 -15.52 0.82
N SER A 293 -9.51 -16.82 0.65
CA SER A 293 -8.17 -17.35 0.32
C SER A 293 -7.64 -16.82 -1.00
N SER A 294 -8.50 -16.41 -1.93
CA SER A 294 -8.08 -15.78 -3.19
C SER A 294 -7.30 -14.48 -3.00
N TYR A 295 -7.45 -13.78 -1.87
CA TYR A 295 -6.68 -12.56 -1.61
C TYR A 295 -5.21 -12.88 -1.34
N MET A 296 -4.91 -14.03 -0.71
CA MET A 296 -3.54 -14.46 -0.46
C MET A 296 -2.78 -14.76 -1.76
N LYS A 297 -3.49 -15.29 -2.77
CA LYS A 297 -2.91 -15.62 -4.10
C LYS A 297 -2.29 -14.39 -4.80
N MET A 298 -2.71 -13.17 -4.47
CA MET A 298 -2.14 -11.93 -5.03
C MET A 298 -0.69 -11.66 -4.60
N PHE A 299 -0.23 -12.31 -3.54
CA PHE A 299 1.09 -12.09 -2.95
C PHE A 299 1.98 -13.34 -3.02
N SER A 300 1.38 -14.53 -3.06
CA SER A 300 2.08 -15.83 -3.13
C SER A 300 2.60 -16.22 -4.52
N THR A 301 2.93 -15.26 -5.39
CA THR A 301 3.40 -15.57 -6.76
C THR A 301 4.83 -16.11 -6.80
N HIS A 302 5.57 -16.05 -5.69
CA HIS A 302 6.93 -16.57 -5.54
C HIS A 302 7.01 -17.60 -4.41
N ALA A 303 7.76 -18.69 -4.64
CA ALA A 303 7.87 -19.83 -3.73
C ALA A 303 8.41 -19.50 -2.32
N GLN A 304 9.11 -18.37 -2.17
CA GLN A 304 9.68 -17.92 -0.88
C GLN A 304 8.71 -17.06 -0.06
N ILE A 305 7.57 -16.67 -0.63
CA ILE A 305 6.61 -15.78 0.02
C ILE A 305 5.49 -16.63 0.63
N SER A 306 5.43 -16.67 1.95
CA SER A 306 4.31 -17.28 2.67
C SER A 306 3.27 -16.21 3.00
N THR A 307 2.01 -16.58 2.94
CA THR A 307 0.90 -15.69 3.24
C THR A 307 -0.06 -16.37 4.19
N HIS A 308 -0.68 -15.60 5.06
CA HIS A 308 -1.68 -16.13 5.97
C HIS A 308 -2.67 -15.06 6.39
N ILE A 309 -3.77 -15.50 6.96
CA ILE A 309 -4.79 -14.65 7.55
C ILE A 309 -4.91 -15.06 9.01
N GLU A 310 -4.82 -14.10 9.92
CA GLU A 310 -4.89 -14.32 11.37
C GLU A 310 -5.84 -13.34 12.05
N ALA A 311 -6.45 -13.77 13.14
CA ALA A 311 -7.28 -12.91 13.96
C ALA A 311 -6.38 -12.01 14.84
N THR A 312 -6.48 -10.69 14.69
CA THR A 312 -5.68 -9.74 15.48
C THR A 312 -6.35 -9.42 16.82
N THR A 313 -7.66 -9.61 16.90
CA THR A 313 -8.44 -9.60 18.13
C THR A 313 -9.30 -10.86 18.17
N ASP A 314 -9.98 -11.10 19.28
CA ASP A 314 -11.11 -12.03 19.26
C ASP A 314 -12.10 -11.55 18.20
N ALA A 315 -12.54 -12.47 17.36
CA ALA A 315 -13.32 -12.16 16.17
C ALA A 315 -14.38 -13.23 15.90
N VAL A 316 -15.47 -12.83 15.26
CA VAL A 316 -16.51 -13.74 14.80
C VAL A 316 -16.70 -13.53 13.31
N CYS A 317 -16.68 -14.62 12.55
CA CYS A 317 -16.81 -14.59 11.11
C CYS A 317 -17.91 -15.55 10.65
N ILE A 318 -18.82 -15.07 9.81
CA ILE A 318 -19.72 -15.96 9.06
C ILE A 318 -18.91 -16.57 7.92
N VAL A 319 -19.02 -17.88 7.73
CA VAL A 319 -18.44 -18.60 6.61
C VAL A 319 -19.54 -18.88 5.60
N VAL A 320 -19.34 -18.40 4.38
CA VAL A 320 -20.27 -18.56 3.26
C VAL A 320 -19.60 -19.45 2.22
N HIS A 321 -20.14 -20.64 2.02
CA HIS A 321 -19.69 -21.54 0.96
C HIS A 321 -20.40 -21.18 -0.36
N ILE A 322 -19.64 -21.07 -1.45
CA ILE A 322 -20.13 -20.67 -2.77
C ILE A 322 -20.21 -21.92 -3.65
N PRO A 323 -21.44 -22.38 -3.99
CA PRO A 323 -21.65 -23.49 -4.91
C PRO A 323 -21.01 -23.25 -6.28
N ASP A 324 -20.54 -24.32 -6.91
CA ASP A 324 -19.87 -24.33 -8.21
C ASP A 324 -20.65 -23.55 -9.29
N GLU A 325 -21.96 -23.78 -9.35
CA GLU A 325 -22.90 -23.13 -10.26
C GLU A 325 -22.97 -21.60 -10.11
N TYR A 326 -22.65 -21.07 -8.92
CA TYR A 326 -22.71 -19.64 -8.65
C TYR A 326 -21.35 -18.93 -8.74
N ARG A 327 -20.22 -19.64 -8.83
CA ARG A 327 -18.87 -19.04 -8.75
C ARG A 327 -18.63 -17.89 -9.73
N ALA A 328 -19.04 -18.05 -10.98
CA ALA A 328 -18.85 -17.05 -12.05
C ALA A 328 -19.66 -15.76 -11.79
N GLU A 329 -20.93 -15.92 -11.41
CA GLU A 329 -21.82 -14.79 -11.12
C GLU A 329 -21.53 -14.13 -9.78
N PHE A 330 -21.07 -14.92 -8.81
CA PHE A 330 -20.84 -14.50 -7.44
C PHE A 330 -19.82 -13.35 -7.35
N ARG A 331 -18.71 -13.41 -8.11
CA ARG A 331 -17.72 -12.31 -8.19
C ARG A 331 -18.28 -11.02 -8.81
N THR A 332 -19.37 -11.12 -9.57
CA THR A 332 -20.09 -9.97 -10.13
C THR A 332 -21.02 -9.31 -9.10
N CYS A 333 -21.54 -10.11 -8.15
CA CYS A 333 -22.55 -9.70 -7.18
C CYS A 333 -21.98 -9.32 -5.80
N THR A 334 -20.78 -9.79 -5.44
CA THR A 334 -20.12 -9.44 -4.18
C THR A 334 -19.12 -8.29 -4.33
N ARG A 335 -18.81 -7.62 -3.21
CA ARG A 335 -17.96 -6.41 -3.18
C ARG A 335 -16.53 -6.79 -2.73
N PRO A 336 -15.48 -6.50 -3.51
CA PRO A 336 -15.30 -6.83 -4.92
C PRO A 336 -13.87 -7.35 -5.21
N LEU A 337 -13.63 -7.78 -6.44
CA LEU A 337 -12.28 -7.94 -7.01
C LEU A 337 -11.41 -6.70 -6.73
N TRP A 338 -10.28 -6.87 -6.04
CA TRP A 338 -9.37 -5.76 -5.73
C TRP A 338 -8.69 -5.26 -7.00
N TYR A 339 -8.20 -4.03 -6.97
CA TYR A 339 -7.46 -3.52 -8.11
C TYR A 339 -6.22 -4.38 -8.35
N GLU A 340 -5.55 -4.80 -7.28
CA GLU A 340 -4.34 -5.63 -7.28
C GLU A 340 -4.62 -7.02 -7.86
N GLU A 341 -5.80 -7.58 -7.61
CA GLU A 341 -6.25 -8.82 -8.25
C GLU A 341 -6.47 -8.61 -9.75
N LEU A 342 -7.15 -7.51 -10.13
CA LEU A 342 -7.40 -7.15 -11.52
C LEU A 342 -6.11 -6.89 -12.31
N ALA A 343 -5.13 -6.24 -11.66
CA ALA A 343 -3.89 -5.80 -12.29
C ALA A 343 -3.01 -6.97 -12.73
N GLN A 344 -3.15 -8.14 -12.10
CA GLN A 344 -2.48 -9.38 -12.51
C GLN A 344 -2.84 -9.77 -13.95
N TYR A 345 -4.02 -9.38 -14.44
CA TYR A 345 -4.51 -9.73 -15.77
C TYR A 345 -4.26 -8.64 -16.83
N PHE A 346 -3.65 -7.50 -16.48
CA PHE A 346 -3.44 -6.42 -17.46
C PHE A 346 -2.51 -6.79 -18.63
N HIS A 347 -1.71 -7.84 -18.47
CA HIS A 347 -0.83 -8.36 -19.52
C HIS A 347 -1.57 -9.13 -20.63
N MET A 348 -2.86 -9.45 -20.45
CA MET A 348 -3.69 -10.16 -21.42
C MET A 348 -4.86 -9.29 -21.92
N SER A 349 -5.50 -9.71 -22.99
CA SER A 349 -6.69 -9.01 -23.50
C SER A 349 -7.84 -9.09 -22.48
N ILE A 350 -8.78 -8.13 -22.53
CA ILE A 350 -9.95 -8.16 -21.63
C ILE A 350 -10.82 -9.40 -21.84
N ILE A 351 -10.75 -10.03 -23.02
CA ILE A 351 -11.47 -11.27 -23.33
C ILE A 351 -10.84 -12.43 -22.56
N GLN A 352 -9.52 -12.59 -22.67
CA GLN A 352 -8.77 -13.59 -21.92
C GLN A 352 -8.87 -13.37 -20.40
N ALA A 353 -8.83 -12.11 -19.95
CA ALA A 353 -9.01 -11.77 -18.54
C ALA A 353 -10.42 -12.13 -18.04
N ALA A 354 -11.45 -11.92 -18.87
CA ALA A 354 -12.83 -12.31 -18.57
C ALA A 354 -12.96 -13.84 -18.41
N GLU A 355 -12.36 -14.59 -19.32
CA GLU A 355 -12.31 -16.06 -19.25
C GLU A 355 -11.56 -16.53 -17.99
N ALA A 356 -10.37 -16.00 -17.73
CA ALA A 356 -9.54 -16.39 -16.58
C ALA A 356 -10.15 -15.99 -15.22
N LEU A 357 -10.93 -14.90 -15.17
CA LEU A 357 -11.64 -14.48 -13.96
C LEU A 357 -13.02 -15.15 -13.80
N GLY A 358 -13.50 -15.88 -14.82
CA GLY A 358 -14.86 -16.42 -14.85
C GLY A 358 -15.94 -15.33 -14.85
N MET A 359 -15.66 -14.15 -15.43
CA MET A 359 -16.55 -12.99 -15.38
C MET A 359 -16.87 -12.48 -16.78
N CYS A 360 -18.08 -11.96 -16.99
CA CYS A 360 -18.37 -11.30 -18.25
C CYS A 360 -17.58 -9.98 -18.39
N MET A 361 -17.18 -9.62 -19.61
CA MET A 361 -16.44 -8.37 -19.87
C MET A 361 -17.18 -7.12 -19.33
N SER A 362 -18.52 -7.13 -19.33
CA SER A 362 -19.34 -6.02 -18.83
C SER A 362 -19.19 -5.83 -17.31
N ALA A 363 -19.07 -6.91 -16.55
CA ALA A 363 -18.78 -6.89 -15.12
C ALA A 363 -17.38 -6.34 -14.84
N ILE A 364 -16.37 -6.84 -15.58
CA ILE A 364 -14.99 -6.32 -15.49
C ILE A 364 -14.96 -4.82 -15.81
N LYS A 365 -15.60 -4.36 -16.89
CA LYS A 365 -15.68 -2.93 -17.22
C LYS A 365 -16.35 -2.10 -16.11
N LYS A 366 -17.38 -2.65 -15.44
CA LYS A 366 -18.03 -2.00 -14.29
C LYS A 366 -17.10 -1.90 -13.08
N ILE A 367 -16.27 -2.92 -12.84
CA ILE A 367 -15.22 -2.92 -11.80
C ILE A 367 -14.11 -1.93 -12.15
N CYS A 368 -13.57 -1.98 -13.37
CA CYS A 368 -12.57 -1.05 -13.89
C CYS A 368 -12.96 0.41 -13.65
N ARG A 369 -14.19 0.79 -14.02
CA ARG A 369 -14.70 2.16 -13.82
C ARG A 369 -14.77 2.57 -12.35
N ARG A 370 -15.11 1.65 -11.43
CA ARG A 370 -15.09 1.90 -9.97
C ARG A 370 -13.67 2.18 -9.47
N HIS A 371 -12.67 1.52 -10.04
CA HIS A 371 -11.25 1.75 -9.76
C HIS A 371 -10.64 2.89 -10.60
N GLY A 372 -11.44 3.66 -11.34
CA GLY A 372 -10.95 4.77 -12.17
C GLY A 372 -10.25 4.36 -13.47
N ILE A 373 -10.29 3.09 -13.86
CA ILE A 373 -9.73 2.59 -15.12
C ILE A 373 -10.77 2.80 -16.23
N SER A 374 -10.54 3.80 -17.08
CA SER A 374 -11.42 4.11 -18.22
C SER A 374 -11.24 3.14 -19.39
N ARG A 375 -10.01 2.63 -19.60
CA ARG A 375 -9.64 1.72 -20.70
C ARG A 375 -8.71 0.62 -20.20
N TRP A 376 -8.93 -0.60 -20.68
CA TRP A 376 -8.08 -1.76 -20.34
C TRP A 376 -6.64 -1.56 -20.85
N PRO A 377 -5.61 -1.65 -19.99
CA PRO A 377 -4.26 -1.19 -20.32
C PRO A 377 -3.44 -2.15 -21.22
N HIS A 378 -3.96 -3.33 -21.55
CA HIS A 378 -3.28 -4.38 -22.32
C HIS A 378 -2.43 -3.90 -23.49
N ARG A 379 -3.02 -3.14 -24.42
CA ARG A 379 -2.31 -2.70 -25.64
C ARG A 379 -1.13 -1.77 -25.32
N LYS A 380 -1.34 -0.84 -24.38
CA LYS A 380 -0.29 0.10 -23.98
C LYS A 380 0.81 -0.63 -23.21
N LEU A 381 0.42 -1.57 -22.34
CA LEU A 381 1.35 -2.41 -21.60
C LEU A 381 2.19 -3.31 -22.52
N ALA A 382 1.58 -3.94 -23.53
CA ALA A 382 2.28 -4.74 -24.53
C ALA A 382 3.31 -3.91 -25.32
N SER A 383 2.94 -2.69 -25.73
CA SER A 383 3.87 -1.77 -26.39
C SER A 383 5.05 -1.41 -25.48
N VAL A 384 4.80 -1.11 -24.21
CA VAL A 384 5.81 -0.77 -23.21
C VAL A 384 6.75 -1.94 -22.94
N ASN A 385 6.21 -3.15 -22.77
CA ASN A 385 7.01 -4.36 -22.57
C ASN A 385 7.90 -4.65 -23.79
N LYS A 386 7.41 -4.45 -25.01
CA LYS A 386 8.23 -4.60 -26.23
C LYS A 386 9.41 -3.61 -26.25
N THR A 387 9.18 -2.37 -25.84
CA THR A 387 10.25 -1.36 -25.72
C THR A 387 11.27 -1.76 -24.65
N ILE A 388 10.82 -2.27 -23.49
CA ILE A 388 11.71 -2.76 -22.42
C ILE A 388 12.59 -3.90 -22.95
N SER A 389 12.02 -4.92 -23.59
CA SER A 389 12.79 -6.05 -24.15
C SER A 389 13.81 -5.60 -25.21
N MET A 390 13.43 -4.63 -26.05
CA MET A 390 14.37 -4.06 -27.04
C MET A 390 15.53 -3.33 -26.37
N LEU A 391 15.25 -2.52 -25.34
CA LEU A 391 16.29 -1.80 -24.59
C LEU A 391 17.21 -2.78 -23.85
N GLN A 392 16.66 -3.81 -23.23
CA GLN A 392 17.45 -4.87 -22.55
C GLN A 392 18.41 -5.57 -23.51
N SER A 393 17.96 -5.92 -24.72
CA SER A 393 18.84 -6.52 -25.74
C SER A 393 19.96 -5.56 -26.15
N LYS A 394 19.67 -4.27 -26.33
CA LYS A 394 20.70 -3.26 -26.63
C LYS A 394 21.68 -3.06 -25.48
N ILE A 395 21.20 -3.06 -24.23
CA ILE A 395 22.04 -2.96 -23.03
C ILE A 395 23.03 -4.12 -22.97
N SER A 396 22.57 -5.34 -23.27
CA SER A 396 23.42 -6.55 -23.24
C SER A 396 24.49 -6.60 -24.33
N THR A 397 24.30 -5.87 -25.43
CA THR A 397 25.19 -5.86 -26.60
C THR A 397 26.01 -4.57 -26.73
N ALA A 398 25.83 -3.61 -25.82
CA ALA A 398 26.55 -2.35 -25.81
C ALA A 398 28.05 -2.58 -25.51
N ALA A 399 28.91 -2.03 -26.36
CA ALA A 399 30.36 -2.21 -26.27
C ALA A 399 31.03 -1.27 -25.26
N ASP A 400 30.41 -0.13 -24.94
CA ASP A 400 30.96 0.88 -24.05
C ASP A 400 30.02 1.21 -22.87
N ASP A 401 30.64 1.54 -21.74
CA ASP A 401 29.96 1.79 -20.47
C ASP A 401 29.05 3.03 -20.50
N SER A 402 29.38 4.03 -21.31
CA SER A 402 28.60 5.26 -21.45
C SER A 402 27.28 5.00 -22.16
N SER A 403 27.31 4.32 -23.31
CA SER A 403 26.12 3.90 -24.06
C SER A 403 25.24 2.96 -23.24
N ARG A 404 25.86 2.03 -22.50
CA ARG A 404 25.15 1.13 -21.59
C ARG A 404 24.40 1.90 -20.50
N GLY A 405 25.04 2.90 -19.90
CA GLY A 405 24.40 3.79 -18.92
C GLY A 405 23.22 4.58 -19.50
N ALA A 406 23.35 5.15 -20.70
CA ALA A 406 22.27 5.90 -21.35
C ALA A 406 21.05 5.01 -21.67
N LEU A 407 21.29 3.79 -22.18
CA LEU A 407 20.22 2.82 -22.45
C LEU A 407 19.52 2.36 -21.16
N MET A 408 20.28 2.19 -20.08
CA MET A 408 19.74 1.84 -18.76
C MET A 408 18.81 2.93 -18.23
N SER A 409 19.24 4.18 -18.33
CA SER A 409 18.45 5.36 -17.97
C SER A 409 17.12 5.42 -18.73
N GLU A 410 17.13 5.08 -20.02
CA GLU A 410 15.91 5.03 -20.83
C GLU A 410 15.01 3.84 -20.46
N ALA A 411 15.58 2.66 -20.20
CA ALA A 411 14.80 1.50 -19.74
C ALA A 411 14.05 1.80 -18.44
N VAL A 412 14.70 2.50 -17.52
CA VAL A 412 14.13 2.97 -16.25
C VAL A 412 12.98 3.96 -16.46
N ASN A 413 13.07 4.88 -17.45
CA ASN A 413 11.97 5.78 -17.80
C ASN A 413 10.74 5.00 -18.30
N VAL A 414 10.96 4.02 -19.17
CA VAL A 414 9.90 3.19 -19.74
C VAL A 414 9.24 2.31 -18.65
N LEU A 415 10.02 1.78 -17.72
CA LEU A 415 9.51 1.04 -16.54
C LEU A 415 8.66 1.93 -15.62
N THR A 416 9.06 3.18 -15.43
CA THR A 416 8.25 4.14 -14.68
C THR A 416 6.88 4.34 -15.35
N MET A 417 6.85 4.44 -16.69
CA MET A 417 5.60 4.51 -17.43
C MET A 417 4.78 3.22 -17.30
N LYS A 418 5.42 2.05 -17.32
CA LYS A 418 4.77 0.75 -17.06
C LYS A 418 4.05 0.76 -15.72
N LEU A 419 4.76 1.11 -14.65
CA LEU A 419 4.25 1.09 -13.28
C LEU A 419 3.05 2.04 -13.10
N ARG A 420 3.07 3.23 -13.71
CA ARG A 420 1.91 4.14 -13.69
C ARG A 420 0.65 3.57 -14.34
N LEU A 421 0.79 2.66 -15.31
CA LEU A 421 -0.35 2.01 -15.96
C LEU A 421 -0.91 0.86 -15.12
N THR A 422 -0.13 0.32 -14.19
CA THR A 422 -0.45 -0.86 -13.40
C THR A 422 -0.72 -0.56 -11.92
N ILE A 423 -0.66 0.71 -11.49
CA ILE A 423 -1.06 1.17 -10.15
C ILE A 423 -2.51 1.63 -10.17
N ASN A 424 -3.23 1.38 -9.07
CA ASN A 424 -4.61 1.79 -8.92
C ASN A 424 -4.78 3.28 -9.21
N PRO A 425 -5.57 3.68 -10.23
CA PRO A 425 -5.80 5.08 -10.53
C PRO A 425 -6.44 5.86 -9.39
N ALA A 426 -7.17 5.18 -8.48
CA ALA A 426 -7.70 5.80 -7.27
C ALA A 426 -6.60 6.27 -6.30
N TYR A 427 -5.38 5.76 -6.45
CA TYR A 427 -4.17 6.17 -5.71
C TYR A 427 -3.44 7.35 -6.35
N LEU A 428 -3.88 7.79 -7.52
CA LEU A 428 -3.30 8.91 -8.24
C LEU A 428 -4.18 10.14 -8.01
N VAL A 429 -3.65 11.16 -7.32
CA VAL A 429 -4.31 12.44 -7.13
C VAL A 429 -4.50 13.11 -8.51
N ARG A 430 -5.72 13.57 -8.81
CA ARG A 430 -6.08 14.18 -10.11
C ARG A 430 -5.63 15.63 -10.28
N ASP A 431 -4.94 16.20 -9.29
CA ASP A 431 -4.45 17.57 -9.38
C ASP A 431 -3.08 17.62 -10.05
N GLU A 432 -3.08 18.09 -11.30
CA GLU A 432 -1.87 18.49 -12.03
C GLU A 432 -1.06 19.58 -11.29
N ALA A 433 -1.63 20.23 -10.26
CA ALA A 433 -0.96 21.21 -9.42
C ALA A 433 0.22 20.68 -8.61
N ILE A 434 0.34 19.35 -8.41
CA ILE A 434 1.50 18.73 -7.72
C ILE A 434 2.65 18.43 -8.71
N LEU A 435 2.41 18.54 -10.03
CA LEU A 435 3.41 18.23 -11.06
C LEU A 435 4.43 19.36 -11.31
N GLN A 436 4.27 20.53 -10.68
CA GLN A 436 5.26 21.60 -10.83
C GLN A 436 6.46 21.31 -9.91
N PRO A 437 7.69 21.19 -10.45
CA PRO A 437 8.88 21.30 -9.63
C PRO A 437 8.82 22.64 -8.88
N ALA A 438 9.26 22.68 -7.62
CA ALA A 438 9.48 23.94 -6.94
C ALA A 438 10.37 24.82 -7.83
N GLU A 439 9.84 25.93 -8.33
CA GLU A 439 10.58 26.86 -9.20
C GLU A 439 11.92 27.19 -8.53
N ALA A 440 13.00 27.02 -9.28
CA ALA A 440 14.27 27.61 -8.92
C ALA A 440 14.06 29.14 -8.85
N PRO A 441 14.62 29.83 -7.83
CA PRO A 441 14.49 31.28 -7.77
C PRO A 441 15.11 31.88 -9.03
N ALA A 442 14.34 32.71 -9.74
CA ALA A 442 14.77 33.38 -10.95
C ALA A 442 16.05 34.20 -10.68
N PRO A 443 17.05 34.18 -11.57
CA PRO A 443 18.24 35.00 -11.41
C PRO A 443 17.89 36.45 -11.74
N GLY A 444 17.95 37.30 -10.71
CA GLY A 444 18.05 38.75 -10.87
C GLY A 444 16.73 39.50 -10.98
N MET A 445 16.22 39.96 -9.84
CA MET A 445 15.61 41.28 -9.76
C MET A 445 16.08 41.95 -8.46
N SER A 446 16.55 43.18 -8.63
CA SER A 446 17.20 44.07 -7.68
C SER A 446 16.39 44.35 -6.40
N ALA A 447 17.12 44.58 -5.31
CA ALA A 447 16.61 44.95 -3.99
C ALA A 447 15.56 46.09 -4.03
N PRO A 448 14.51 46.06 -3.18
CA PRO A 448 13.61 47.18 -3.04
C PRO A 448 14.32 48.31 -2.27
N GLN A 449 14.35 49.50 -2.88
CA GLN A 449 14.79 50.72 -2.23
C GLN A 449 13.88 51.07 -1.05
N SER A 450 14.52 51.59 0.00
CA SER A 450 13.96 52.10 1.25
C SER A 450 12.80 53.08 1.04
N ALA A 451 11.71 52.86 1.79
CA ALA A 451 10.59 53.81 1.93
C ALA A 451 11.03 55.10 2.67
N PRO A 452 10.45 56.28 2.34
CA PRO A 452 10.72 57.51 3.07
C PRO A 452 9.88 57.59 4.37
N PRO A 453 10.28 58.42 5.35
CA PRO A 453 9.68 58.43 6.68
C PRO A 453 8.34 59.17 6.69
N ALA A 454 7.45 58.67 7.55
CA ALA A 454 6.14 59.24 7.84
C ALA A 454 6.27 60.63 8.51
N GLN A 455 5.52 61.62 8.01
CA GLN A 455 5.21 62.84 8.74
C GLN A 455 3.86 62.71 9.43
N SER A 456 3.88 63.03 10.72
CA SER A 456 2.79 63.10 11.66
C SER A 456 1.99 64.40 11.56
N GLY A 457 0.66 64.30 11.72
CA GLY A 457 -0.05 65.13 12.69
C GLY A 457 -0.96 66.25 12.18
N GLY A 458 -2.19 66.24 12.71
CA GLY A 458 -3.14 67.36 12.79
C GLY A 458 -4.20 67.32 11.69
N GLY A 459 -5.51 67.26 11.92
CA GLY A 459 -6.30 67.59 13.10
C GLY A 459 -7.50 68.42 12.62
N GLY A 460 -8.73 68.01 12.98
CA GLY A 460 -9.94 68.83 12.85
C GLY A 460 -11.02 68.28 11.91
N GLY A 461 -12.09 67.71 12.49
CA GLY A 461 -13.43 67.76 11.86
C GLY A 461 -14.09 69.13 12.13
N PRO A 462 -15.42 69.26 12.11
CA PRO A 462 -16.48 68.41 11.54
C PRO A 462 -17.41 69.23 10.61
N GLY A 463 -18.43 68.61 10.01
CA GLY A 463 -19.53 69.40 9.41
C GLY A 463 -20.50 68.62 8.53
N ALA A 464 -21.76 68.62 8.94
CA ALA A 464 -22.93 68.02 8.33
C ALA A 464 -23.24 68.50 6.89
N GLY A 465 -23.98 67.66 6.16
CA GLY A 465 -24.63 67.94 4.89
C GLY A 465 -25.34 66.71 4.36
#